data_AF-X0S8M8-F1
#
_entry.id   AF-X0S8M8-F1
#
_cell.length_a   1.000
_cell.length_b   1.000
_cell.length_c   1.000
_cell.angle_alpha   90.00
_cell.angle_beta   90.00
_cell.angle_gamma   90.00
#
_symmetry.space_group_name_H-M   'P 1'
#
loop_
_entity.id
_entity.type
_entity.pdbx_description
1 polymer ?
#
loop_
_entity_poly.entity_id
_entity_poly.type
_entity_poly.pdbx_seq_one_letter_code
_entity_poly.pdbx_strand_id
1 'polypeptide(L)'
;KEPHDFVIKVMSGKQINRMEDMSGKKMTDAYLVSKLASEYSWLPNVYKNLSGYVHFSDQHLFSPVQNIDDETRSVQYVIHEKDTKYPEFSWVEVVNCFNESTDIFIKYLKGWIFTKSNPKIAEKLKKRKRGRVPPLNIGGQA
;
A
#
# COMPACT_ATOMS: atom_id res chain seq x y z
N LYS A 1 4.11 18.83 -9.44
CA LYS A 1 5.00 17.90 -10.16
C LYS A 1 4.24 17.30 -11.33
N GLU A 2 4.87 17.27 -12.49
CA GLU A 2 4.30 16.72 -13.71
C GLU A 2 4.49 15.17 -13.65
N PRO A 3 3.44 14.36 -13.91
CA PRO A 3 3.53 12.90 -13.74
C PRO A 3 4.57 12.19 -14.63
N HIS A 4 4.87 12.71 -15.82
CA HIS A 4 5.87 12.16 -16.73
C HIS A 4 7.28 12.29 -16.16
N ASP A 5 7.62 13.43 -15.54
CA ASP A 5 8.91 13.61 -14.86
C ASP A 5 9.11 12.58 -13.72
N PHE A 6 8.05 12.27 -12.97
CA PHE A 6 8.10 11.21 -11.96
C PHE A 6 8.42 9.85 -12.60
N VAL A 7 7.73 9.49 -13.68
CA VAL A 7 7.92 8.21 -14.37
C VAL A 7 9.32 8.09 -14.95
N ILE A 8 9.83 9.13 -15.62
CA ILE A 8 11.19 9.13 -16.18
C ILE A 8 12.23 8.86 -15.10
N LYS A 9 12.11 9.50 -13.94
CA LYS A 9 13.03 9.30 -12.81
C LYS A 9 12.99 7.87 -12.27
N VAL A 10 11.82 7.28 -12.15
CA VAL A 10 11.69 5.87 -11.71
C VAL A 10 12.33 4.94 -12.74
N MET A 11 12.03 5.14 -14.03
CA MET A 11 12.61 4.35 -15.13
C MET A 11 14.13 4.50 -15.23
N SER A 12 14.68 5.65 -14.82
CA SER A 12 16.14 5.88 -14.74
C SER A 12 16.78 5.30 -13.47
N GLY A 13 16.06 4.50 -12.68
CA GLY A 13 16.56 3.86 -11.46
C GLY A 13 16.50 4.71 -10.19
N LYS A 14 15.85 5.88 -10.21
CA LYS A 14 15.68 6.67 -8.98
C LYS A 14 14.70 5.97 -8.04
N GLN A 15 15.14 5.73 -6.81
CA GLN A 15 14.31 5.11 -5.78
C GLN A 15 13.15 6.03 -5.37
N ILE A 16 11.93 5.47 -5.34
CA ILE A 16 10.69 6.20 -5.00
C ILE A 16 10.77 6.82 -3.59
N ASN A 17 11.36 6.11 -2.63
CA ASN A 17 11.53 6.59 -1.24
C ASN A 17 12.43 7.84 -1.12
N ARG A 18 13.26 8.13 -2.13
CA ARG A 18 14.09 9.36 -2.22
C ARG A 18 13.40 10.47 -2.99
N MET A 19 12.21 10.23 -3.52
CA MET A 19 11.39 11.20 -4.22
C MET A 19 10.31 11.74 -3.29
N GLU A 20 9.89 12.97 -3.56
CA GLU A 20 8.87 13.65 -2.76
C GLU A 20 7.55 13.73 -3.50
N ASP A 21 6.46 13.70 -2.75
CA ASP A 21 5.11 13.92 -3.27
C ASP A 21 4.82 15.42 -3.56
N MET A 22 3.55 15.74 -3.77
CA MET A 22 3.08 17.11 -4.02
C MET A 22 3.12 18.01 -2.78
N SER A 23 3.19 17.44 -1.58
CA SER A 23 3.33 18.15 -0.30
C SER A 23 4.78 18.30 0.16
N GLY A 24 5.74 17.82 -0.64
CA GLY A 24 7.17 17.88 -0.30
C GLY A 24 7.63 16.77 0.65
N LYS A 25 6.80 15.76 0.94
CA LYS A 25 7.17 14.65 1.83
C LYS A 25 7.74 13.48 1.04
N LYS A 26 8.83 12.89 1.54
CA LYS A 26 9.46 11.69 0.95
C LYS A 26 8.48 10.52 0.91
N MET A 27 8.44 9.83 -0.22
CA MET A 27 7.53 8.70 -0.48
C MET A 27 8.09 7.37 0.05
N THR A 28 8.40 7.34 1.34
CA THR A 28 8.76 6.09 2.04
C THR A 28 7.54 5.18 2.18
N ASP A 29 7.76 3.87 2.28
CA ASP A 29 6.66 2.90 2.41
C ASP A 29 5.75 3.22 3.62
N ALA A 30 6.34 3.52 4.78
CA ALA A 30 5.60 3.95 5.97
C ALA A 30 4.74 5.20 5.71
N TYR A 31 5.24 6.16 4.92
CA TYR A 31 4.45 7.33 4.56
C TYR A 31 3.29 6.97 3.61
N LEU A 32 3.54 6.16 2.60
CA LEU A 32 2.51 5.74 1.64
C LEU A 32 1.41 4.92 2.35
N VAL A 33 1.77 4.05 3.28
CA VAL A 33 0.83 3.35 4.17
C VAL A 33 0.00 4.34 4.98
N SER A 34 0.63 5.35 5.60
CA SER A 34 -0.12 6.37 6.37
C SER A 34 -1.10 7.18 5.52
N LYS A 35 -0.82 7.36 4.23
CA LYS A 35 -1.72 8.05 3.30
C LYS A 35 -2.94 7.22 2.94
N LEU A 36 -2.78 5.91 2.86
CA LEU A 36 -3.85 4.99 2.53
C LEU A 36 -4.63 4.51 3.76
N ALA A 37 -4.07 4.65 4.96
CA ALA A 37 -4.68 4.20 6.21
C ALA A 37 -6.07 4.81 6.50
N SER A 38 -6.34 6.03 6.00
CA SER A 38 -7.67 6.65 6.15
C SER A 38 -8.75 5.96 5.30
N GLU A 39 -8.36 5.31 4.21
CA GLU A 39 -9.27 4.59 3.31
C GLU A 39 -9.25 3.07 3.61
N TYR A 40 -8.11 2.55 4.06
CA TYR A 40 -7.88 1.13 4.34
C TYR A 40 -7.25 0.98 5.74
N SER A 41 -8.09 0.92 6.77
CA SER A 41 -7.65 0.87 8.18
C SER A 41 -6.85 -0.37 8.55
N TRP A 42 -6.99 -1.46 7.78
CA TRP A 42 -6.26 -2.72 7.96
C TRP A 42 -4.80 -2.65 7.48
N LEU A 43 -4.49 -1.76 6.53
CA LEU A 43 -3.20 -1.71 5.83
C LEU A 43 -2.00 -1.48 6.77
N PRO A 44 -2.06 -0.60 7.77
CA PRO A 44 -0.96 -0.43 8.72
C PRO A 44 -0.62 -1.71 9.48
N ASN A 45 -1.61 -2.51 9.85
CA ASN A 45 -1.39 -3.77 10.57
C ASN A 45 -0.74 -4.81 9.66
N VAL A 46 -1.24 -4.96 8.43
CA VAL A 46 -0.67 -5.88 7.43
C VAL A 46 0.78 -5.50 7.12
N TYR A 47 1.04 -4.21 6.85
CA TYR A 47 2.39 -3.74 6.57
C TYR A 47 3.34 -3.99 7.76
N LYS A 48 2.93 -3.67 8.99
CA LYS A 48 3.74 -3.85 10.20
C LYS A 48 4.17 -5.30 10.40
N ASN A 49 3.25 -6.25 10.23
CA ASN A 49 3.52 -7.66 10.56
C ASN A 49 4.13 -8.44 9.39
N LEU A 50 3.81 -8.09 8.13
CA LEU A 50 4.19 -8.92 6.98
C LEU A 50 5.35 -8.34 6.14
N SER A 51 5.62 -7.03 6.22
CA SER A 51 6.72 -6.43 5.44
C SER A 51 8.10 -7.01 5.77
N GLY A 52 8.29 -7.52 6.99
CA GLY A 52 9.54 -8.15 7.41
C GLY A 52 9.92 -9.39 6.60
N TYR A 53 8.94 -10.13 6.08
CA TYR A 53 9.19 -11.27 5.19
C TYR A 53 9.73 -10.83 3.82
N VAL A 54 9.38 -9.63 3.35
CA VAL A 54 9.85 -9.06 2.08
C VAL A 54 11.20 -8.40 2.24
N HIS A 55 11.38 -7.65 3.32
CA HIS A 55 12.64 -6.96 3.62
C HIS A 55 13.73 -7.89 4.17
N PHE A 56 13.43 -9.17 4.38
CA PHE A 56 14.30 -10.12 5.08
C PHE A 56 14.80 -9.56 6.42
N SER A 57 13.90 -8.91 7.17
CA SER A 57 14.19 -8.52 8.55
C SER A 57 13.89 -9.69 9.50
N ASP A 58 14.00 -9.47 10.79
CA ASP A 58 13.80 -10.41 11.90
C ASP A 58 12.66 -11.45 11.73
N GLN A 59 11.57 -11.14 11.03
CA GLN A 59 10.46 -12.07 10.81
C GLN A 59 10.91 -13.41 10.21
N HIS A 60 11.78 -13.42 9.19
CA HIS A 60 12.23 -14.69 8.59
C HIS A 60 13.06 -15.56 9.56
N LEU A 61 13.65 -14.96 10.59
CA LEU A 61 14.45 -15.65 11.60
C LEU A 61 13.62 -16.13 12.79
N PHE A 62 12.65 -15.33 13.24
CA PHE A 62 11.89 -15.62 14.46
C PHE A 62 10.56 -16.34 14.21
N SER A 63 10.03 -16.33 12.99
CA SER A 63 8.80 -17.07 12.68
C SER A 63 8.88 -18.56 13.00
N PRO A 64 10.00 -19.27 12.73
CA PRO A 64 10.15 -20.68 13.07
C PRO A 64 10.37 -20.98 14.56
N VAL A 65 10.57 -19.96 15.41
CA VAL A 65 10.77 -20.15 16.86
C VAL A 65 9.45 -20.59 17.51
N GLN A 66 9.47 -21.74 18.17
CA GLN A 66 8.31 -22.30 18.90
C GLN A 66 8.37 -22.00 20.40
N ASN A 67 9.57 -22.01 20.97
CA ASN A 67 9.77 -21.86 22.41
C ASN A 67 11.12 -21.19 22.68
N ILE A 68 11.16 -20.34 23.70
CA ILE A 68 12.35 -19.79 24.31
C ILE A 68 12.27 -20.15 25.79
N ASP A 69 13.25 -20.88 26.28
CA ASP A 69 13.36 -21.29 27.67
C ASP A 69 14.55 -20.55 28.31
N ASP A 70 14.24 -19.63 29.19
CA ASP A 70 15.23 -18.79 29.89
C ASP A 70 16.01 -19.57 30.96
N GLU A 71 15.41 -20.60 31.57
CA GLU A 71 16.06 -21.41 32.61
C GLU A 71 17.16 -22.28 32.00
N THR A 72 16.87 -22.94 30.88
CA THR A 72 17.85 -23.76 30.15
C THR A 72 18.67 -22.97 29.14
N ARG A 73 18.34 -21.69 28.92
CA ARG A 73 18.91 -20.81 27.90
C ARG A 73 18.85 -21.43 26.50
N SER A 74 17.71 -22.04 26.16
CA SER A 74 17.51 -22.75 24.90
C SER A 74 16.45 -22.09 24.01
N VAL A 75 16.61 -22.25 22.69
CA VAL A 75 15.65 -21.79 21.69
C VAL A 75 15.30 -22.96 20.80
N GLN A 76 14.01 -23.23 20.66
CA GLN A 76 13.49 -24.29 19.79
C GLN A 76 13.01 -23.70 18.46
N TYR A 77 13.58 -24.21 17.37
CA TYR A 77 13.15 -23.93 16.01
C TYR A 77 12.43 -25.13 15.43
N VAL A 78 11.43 -24.89 14.57
CA VAL A 78 10.74 -25.94 13.81
C VAL A 78 10.83 -25.62 12.32
N ILE A 79 11.28 -26.61 11.54
CA ILE A 79 11.29 -26.59 10.08
C ILE A 79 10.49 -27.79 9.61
N HIS A 80 9.20 -27.59 9.35
CA HIS A 80 8.26 -28.64 8.97
C HIS A 80 7.57 -28.29 7.65
N GLU A 81 6.98 -29.29 7.00
CA GLU A 81 6.14 -29.09 5.80
C GLU A 81 4.84 -28.32 6.08
N LYS A 82 4.41 -28.27 7.35
CA LYS A 82 3.20 -27.60 7.81
C LYS A 82 3.55 -26.63 8.92
N ASP A 83 2.92 -25.46 8.89
CA ASP A 83 3.00 -24.52 10.00
C ASP A 83 2.08 -24.99 11.15
N THR A 84 2.69 -25.29 12.30
CA THR A 84 1.97 -25.70 13.52
C THR A 84 1.77 -24.56 14.51
N LYS A 85 2.32 -23.37 14.22
CA LYS A 85 2.29 -22.19 15.09
C LYS A 85 1.05 -21.35 14.84
N TYR A 86 0.65 -21.22 13.58
CA TYR A 86 -0.49 -20.40 13.17
C TYR A 86 -1.67 -21.28 12.73
N PRO A 87 -2.89 -20.97 13.19
CA PRO A 87 -4.10 -21.64 12.69
C PRO A 87 -4.34 -21.34 11.21
N GLU A 88 -5.04 -22.23 10.51
CA GLU A 88 -5.26 -22.14 9.05
C GLU A 88 -5.81 -20.79 8.59
N PHE A 89 -6.72 -20.19 9.36
CA PHE A 89 -7.32 -18.91 9.00
C PHE A 89 -6.30 -17.78 8.86
N SER A 90 -5.15 -17.84 9.54
CA SER A 90 -4.08 -16.85 9.40
C SER A 90 -3.51 -16.84 7.99
N TRP A 91 -3.38 -18.00 7.36
CA TRP A 91 -2.92 -18.12 5.97
C TRP A 91 -3.96 -17.65 4.98
N VAL A 92 -5.24 -17.96 5.25
CA VAL A 92 -6.37 -17.46 4.45
C VAL A 92 -6.43 -15.92 4.51
N GLU A 93 -6.21 -15.33 5.68
CA GLU A 93 -6.16 -13.87 5.85
C GLU A 93 -5.05 -13.24 4.99
N VAL A 94 -3.85 -13.83 4.96
CA VAL A 94 -2.74 -13.33 4.12
C VAL A 94 -3.13 -13.31 2.64
N VAL A 95 -3.76 -14.38 2.14
CA VAL A 95 -4.24 -14.45 0.75
C VAL A 95 -5.31 -13.39 0.48
N ASN A 96 -6.26 -13.21 1.41
CA ASN A 96 -7.30 -12.19 1.29
C ASN A 96 -6.71 -10.78 1.26
N CYS A 97 -5.74 -10.46 2.13
CA CYS A 97 -5.05 -9.17 2.13
C CYS A 97 -4.30 -8.92 0.81
N PHE A 98 -3.75 -9.96 0.20
CA PHE A 98 -3.08 -9.86 -1.10
C PHE A 98 -4.09 -9.58 -2.24
N ASN A 99 -5.24 -10.25 -2.22
CA ASN A 99 -6.33 -9.99 -3.17
C ASN A 99 -6.83 -8.55 -3.04
N GLU A 100 -7.11 -8.09 -1.83
CA GLU A 100 -7.53 -6.70 -1.56
C GLU A 100 -6.48 -5.68 -2.03
N SER A 101 -5.19 -5.96 -1.78
CA SER A 101 -4.10 -5.11 -2.28
C SER A 101 -4.09 -5.03 -3.82
N THR A 102 -4.39 -6.14 -4.49
CA THR A 102 -4.50 -6.22 -5.96
C THR A 102 -5.70 -5.44 -6.47
N ASP A 103 -6.84 -5.51 -5.78
CA ASP A 103 -8.04 -4.74 -6.13
C ASP A 103 -7.83 -3.23 -5.98
N ILE A 104 -7.10 -2.80 -4.95
CA ILE A 104 -6.67 -1.40 -4.79
C ILE A 104 -5.81 -0.97 -5.98
N PHE A 105 -4.84 -1.79 -6.40
CA PHE A 105 -4.02 -1.51 -7.57
C PHE A 105 -4.86 -1.41 -8.85
N ILE A 106 -5.76 -2.36 -9.09
CA ILE A 106 -6.68 -2.37 -10.23
C ILE A 106 -7.57 -1.13 -10.23
N LYS A 107 -8.07 -0.68 -9.06
CA LYS A 107 -8.85 0.55 -8.92
C LYS A 107 -8.06 1.76 -9.42
N TYR A 108 -6.79 1.91 -9.03
CA TYR A 108 -5.94 2.99 -9.53
C TYR A 108 -5.66 2.87 -11.03
N LEU A 109 -5.43 1.65 -11.54
CA LEU A 109 -5.21 1.42 -12.97
C LEU A 109 -6.44 1.80 -13.80
N LYS A 110 -7.63 1.36 -13.40
CA LYS A 110 -8.91 1.74 -14.01
C LYS A 110 -9.12 3.25 -13.98
N GLY A 111 -8.82 3.89 -12.86
CA GLY A 111 -8.85 5.35 -12.74
C GLY A 111 -7.90 6.03 -13.74
N TRP A 112 -6.68 5.53 -13.88
CA TRP A 112 -5.72 6.04 -14.86
C TRP A 112 -6.22 5.86 -16.30
N ILE A 113 -6.68 4.67 -16.68
CA ILE A 113 -7.28 4.38 -17.99
C ILE A 113 -8.40 5.38 -18.27
N PHE A 114 -9.34 5.54 -17.33
CA PHE A 114 -10.45 6.49 -17.45
C PHE A 114 -9.95 7.92 -17.72
N THR A 115 -8.91 8.39 -17.00
CA THR A 115 -8.36 9.73 -17.24
C THR A 115 -7.70 9.90 -18.61
N LYS A 116 -7.14 8.83 -19.17
CA LYS A 116 -6.51 8.84 -20.50
C LYS A 116 -7.54 8.79 -21.61
N SER A 117 -8.59 7.99 -21.46
CA SER A 117 -9.71 7.93 -22.40
C SER A 117 -10.60 9.18 -22.37
N ASN A 118 -10.61 9.92 -21.25
CA ASN A 118 -11.50 11.07 -21.05
C ASN A 118 -10.75 12.37 -20.64
N PRO A 119 -9.86 12.91 -21.48
CA PRO A 119 -9.00 14.03 -21.11
C PRO A 119 -9.77 15.30 -20.72
N LYS A 120 -10.87 15.63 -21.41
CA LYS A 120 -11.72 16.80 -21.10
C LYS A 120 -12.40 16.68 -19.73
N ILE A 121 -12.89 15.49 -19.38
CA ILE A 121 -13.51 15.21 -18.07
C ILE A 121 -12.45 15.29 -16.97
N ALA A 122 -11.28 14.68 -17.19
CA ALA A 122 -10.16 14.72 -16.26
C ALA A 122 -9.69 16.15 -15.99
N GLU A 123 -9.64 17.00 -17.02
CA GLU A 123 -9.29 18.42 -16.87
C GLU A 123 -10.33 19.18 -16.03
N LYS A 124 -11.63 18.97 -16.29
CA LYS A 124 -12.72 19.56 -15.50
C LYS A 124 -12.63 19.13 -14.03
N LEU A 125 -12.39 17.85 -13.75
CA LEU A 125 -12.22 17.33 -12.39
C LEU A 125 -10.99 17.92 -11.69
N LYS A 126 -9.86 18.08 -12.40
CA LYS A 126 -8.66 18.75 -11.87
C LYS A 126 -8.93 20.22 -11.53
N LYS A 127 -9.67 20.95 -12.36
CA LYS A 127 -10.08 22.35 -12.09
C LYS A 127 -10.98 22.44 -10.86
N ARG A 128 -11.91 21.50 -10.69
CA ARG A 128 -12.79 21.43 -9.50
C ARG A 128 -12.02 21.15 -8.21
N LYS A 129 -11.10 20.17 -8.19
CA LYS A 129 -10.25 19.86 -7.01
C LYS A 129 -9.31 21.01 -6.63
N ARG A 130 -8.97 21.91 -7.55
CA ARG A 130 -8.14 23.10 -7.31
C ARG A 130 -8.97 24.33 -6.89
N GLY A 131 -10.27 24.17 -6.60
CA GLY A 131 -11.16 25.27 -6.21
C GLY A 131 -11.46 26.28 -7.33
N ARG A 132 -11.20 25.95 -8.60
CA ARG A 132 -11.35 26.89 -9.74
C ARG A 132 -12.69 26.84 -10.46
N VAL A 133 -13.66 26.05 -9.98
CA VAL A 133 -15.02 26.03 -10.54
C VAL A 133 -16.00 25.94 -9.36
N PRO A 134 -16.97 26.87 -9.24
CA PRO A 134 -18.04 26.75 -8.25
C PRO A 134 -18.84 25.45 -8.47
N PRO A 135 -19.54 24.92 -7.45
CA PRO A 135 -20.44 23.80 -7.63
C PRO A 135 -21.45 24.09 -8.74
N LEU A 136 -21.76 23.08 -9.56
CA LEU A 136 -22.85 23.14 -10.53
C LEU A 136 -24.14 23.40 -9.74
N ASN A 137 -24.71 24.60 -9.90
CA ASN A 137 -26.03 24.91 -9.38
C ASN A 137 -27.04 24.12 -10.22
N ILE A 138 -27.40 22.93 -9.76
CA ILE A 138 -28.53 22.18 -10.29
C ILE A 138 -29.75 22.64 -9.50
N GLY A 139 -30.14 23.90 -9.71
CA GLY A 139 -31.27 24.53 -9.06
C GLY A 139 -32.08 25.29 -10.11
N GLY A 140 -33.28 24.76 -10.40
CA GLY A 140 -34.35 25.51 -11.05
C GLY A 140 -34.75 25.01 -12.43
N GLN A 141 -35.73 24.11 -12.46
CA GLN A 141 -36.95 24.38 -13.24
C GLN A 141 -38.15 24.14 -12.32
N ALA A 142 -39.14 25.03 -12.50
CA ALA A 142 -40.29 25.31 -11.67
C ALA A 142 -41.27 24.15 -11.53
#